data_AF-A0A944BNJ3-F1
#
_entry.id   AF-A0A944BNJ3-F1
#
_cell.length_a   1.000
_cell.length_b   1.000
_cell.length_c   1.000
_cell.angle_alpha   90.00
_cell.angle_beta   90.00
_cell.angle_gamma   90.00
#
_symmetry.space_group_name_H-M   'P 1'
#
loop_
_entity.id
_entity.type
_entity.pdbx_description
1 polymer ?
#
loop_
_entity_poly.entity_id
_entity_poly.type
_entity_poly.pdbx_seq_one_letter_code
_entity_poly.pdbx_strand_id
1 'polypeptide(L)'
;MKSVLIMSCDTCAPRIAESIARGLESQGKKAAILAPVASCKEEACGNSVCERQAAQWIAQGKRDQLISLLIDRVEEAGKGVDVVVIRPIKASGALRCAYDLNVELAKNIDAAVLPAICADNKSDDEIVEDIHTAIGVFAQQGLAVHAVASGCNDAVVARMAEEKIAVFQPPKRNLKFDDIVASSNVVPPVKFMRFLHAKARQNKKTIVLPEGTLDRVIKAAAELHEQDLVRLVLIGKKDEVLASARECGVTLSDDIEIVDPKTDPNFEDYANTLYELRKAKGMTPEKAAQLMEDKTFFGTMMVYK
;
A
#
# COMPACT_ATOMS: atom_id res chain seq x y z
N MET A 1 -11.34 2.73 -8.39
CA MET A 1 -12.04 2.43 -7.12
C MET A 1 -11.57 3.42 -6.07
N LYS A 2 -12.52 4.05 -5.38
CA LYS A 2 -12.30 4.95 -4.24
C LYS A 2 -12.72 4.25 -2.94
N SER A 3 -12.25 4.73 -1.81
CA SER A 3 -12.56 4.14 -0.50
C SER A 3 -13.04 5.21 0.47
N VAL A 4 -14.03 4.88 1.30
CA VAL A 4 -14.46 5.71 2.42
C VAL A 4 -14.41 4.88 3.70
N LEU A 5 -13.69 5.35 4.72
CA LEU A 5 -13.59 4.69 6.02
C LEU A 5 -14.41 5.45 7.05
N ILE A 6 -15.36 4.76 7.67
CA ILE A 6 -16.24 5.32 8.69
C ILE A 6 -15.54 5.25 10.04
N MET A 7 -15.33 6.41 10.67
CA MET A 7 -14.78 6.50 12.02
C MET A 7 -15.94 6.73 12.99
N SER A 8 -16.55 5.63 13.47
CA SER A 8 -17.71 5.66 14.36
C SER A 8 -17.63 4.57 15.42
N CYS A 9 -18.52 4.65 16.41
CA CYS A 9 -18.74 3.55 17.34
C CYS A 9 -19.34 2.31 16.64
N ASP A 10 -19.20 1.16 17.30
CA ASP A 10 -19.55 -0.16 16.78
C ASP A 10 -21.04 -0.33 16.42
N THR A 11 -21.92 0.38 17.11
CA THR A 11 -23.37 0.28 16.97
C THR A 11 -23.91 1.11 15.81
N CYS A 12 -23.20 2.18 15.44
CA CYS A 12 -23.61 3.08 14.36
C CYS A 12 -22.99 2.69 13.01
N ALA A 13 -21.79 2.13 13.01
CA ALA A 13 -21.04 1.83 11.78
C ALA A 13 -21.82 1.02 10.72
N PRO A 14 -22.55 -0.07 11.07
CA PRO A 14 -23.27 -0.86 10.07
C PRO A 14 -24.37 -0.05 9.37
N ARG A 15 -25.19 0.68 10.14
CA ARG A 15 -26.30 1.48 9.63
C ARG A 15 -25.82 2.64 8.75
N ILE A 16 -24.72 3.29 9.16
CA ILE A 16 -24.09 4.36 8.39
C ILE A 16 -23.55 3.80 7.06
N ALA A 17 -22.85 2.65 7.10
CA ALA A 17 -22.30 2.02 5.91
C ALA A 17 -23.37 1.65 4.88
N GLU A 18 -24.46 1.02 5.33
CA GLU A 18 -25.61 0.67 4.48
C GLU A 18 -26.29 1.89 3.88
N SER A 19 -26.36 2.99 4.64
CA SER A 19 -26.95 4.23 4.16
C SER A 19 -26.07 4.91 3.11
N ILE A 20 -24.75 4.90 3.30
CA ILE A 20 -23.79 5.41 2.30
C ILE A 20 -23.86 4.58 1.03
N ALA A 21 -23.82 3.25 1.13
CA ALA A 21 -23.87 2.36 -0.03
C ALA A 21 -25.15 2.61 -0.87
N ARG A 22 -26.33 2.61 -0.23
CA ARG A 22 -27.60 2.93 -0.91
C ARG A 22 -27.63 4.33 -1.51
N GLY A 23 -27.07 5.32 -0.80
CA GLY A 23 -26.95 6.69 -1.29
C GLY A 23 -26.09 6.78 -2.56
N LEU A 24 -24.98 6.05 -2.61
CA LEU A 24 -24.10 5.97 -3.78
C LEU A 24 -24.72 5.18 -4.94
N GLU A 25 -25.43 4.09 -4.65
CA GLU A 25 -26.18 3.31 -5.65
C GLU A 25 -27.27 4.14 -6.32
N SER A 26 -27.97 4.99 -5.55
CA SER A 26 -28.96 5.93 -6.10
C SER A 26 -28.34 6.97 -7.05
N GLN A 27 -27.02 7.20 -6.94
CA GLN A 27 -26.23 8.06 -7.83
C GLN A 27 -25.59 7.27 -8.99
N GLY A 28 -25.98 6.00 -9.19
CA GLY A 28 -25.46 5.14 -10.26
C GLY A 28 -24.05 4.59 -10.01
N LYS A 29 -23.57 4.61 -8.75
CA LYS A 29 -22.27 4.05 -8.37
C LYS A 29 -22.43 2.68 -7.74
N LYS A 30 -21.60 1.72 -8.15
CA LYS A 30 -21.52 0.40 -7.50
C LYS A 30 -20.74 0.54 -6.20
N ALA A 31 -21.35 0.15 -5.07
CA ALA A 31 -20.73 0.20 -3.76
C ALA A 31 -20.58 -1.21 -3.16
N ALA A 32 -19.47 -1.47 -2.46
CA ALA A 32 -19.31 -2.65 -1.61
C ALA A 32 -19.05 -2.22 -0.17
N ILE A 33 -19.56 -2.98 0.80
CA ILE A 33 -19.28 -2.76 2.23
C ILE A 33 -18.28 -3.80 2.70
N LEU A 34 -17.21 -3.35 3.37
CA LEU A 34 -16.21 -4.22 3.97
C LEU A 34 -16.10 -3.97 5.48
N ALA A 35 -16.10 -5.03 6.28
CA ALA A 35 -15.48 -4.99 7.61
C ALA A 35 -14.08 -5.57 7.50
N PRO A 36 -13.00 -4.79 7.64
CA PRO A 36 -11.64 -5.29 7.42
C PRO A 36 -11.27 -6.43 8.39
N VAL A 37 -11.81 -6.37 9.61
CA VAL A 37 -11.63 -7.40 10.64
C VAL A 37 -13.01 -7.86 11.13
N ALA A 38 -13.20 -9.18 11.22
CA ALA A 38 -14.44 -9.80 11.66
C ALA A 38 -14.22 -10.78 12.82
N SER A 39 -15.27 -10.95 13.64
CA SER A 39 -15.26 -11.95 14.71
C SER A 39 -15.31 -13.36 14.11
N CYS A 40 -14.47 -14.26 14.61
CA CYS A 40 -14.30 -15.59 14.02
C CYS A 40 -15.40 -16.59 14.45
N LYS A 41 -16.63 -16.10 14.68
CA LYS A 41 -17.83 -16.89 15.04
C LYS A 41 -18.63 -17.36 13.81
N GLU A 42 -18.38 -16.78 12.64
CA GLU A 42 -18.98 -17.20 11.36
C GLU A 42 -18.03 -18.17 10.64
N GLU A 43 -18.57 -19.25 10.05
CA GLU A 43 -17.83 -20.38 9.47
C GLU A 43 -16.83 -20.01 8.36
N ALA A 44 -16.86 -18.77 7.86
CA ALA A 44 -15.77 -18.13 7.15
C ALA A 44 -15.86 -16.62 7.37
N CYS A 45 -14.73 -15.95 7.66
CA CYS A 45 -14.70 -14.48 7.75
C CYS A 45 -14.88 -13.78 6.39
N GLY A 46 -15.27 -14.50 5.32
CA GLY A 46 -15.38 -13.99 3.96
C GLY A 46 -14.11 -13.24 3.52
N ASN A 47 -14.31 -12.04 2.98
CA ASN A 47 -13.20 -11.16 2.59
C ASN A 47 -12.54 -10.43 3.78
N SER A 48 -12.95 -10.66 5.02
CA SER A 48 -12.38 -10.03 6.22
C SER A 48 -11.21 -10.82 6.83
N VAL A 49 -10.35 -10.16 7.60
CA VAL A 49 -9.34 -10.80 8.45
C VAL A 49 -9.99 -11.28 9.75
N CYS A 50 -9.67 -12.49 10.21
CA CYS A 50 -10.16 -12.99 11.51
C CYS A 50 -9.51 -12.20 12.65
N GLU A 51 -10.32 -11.72 13.59
CA GLU A 51 -9.87 -10.95 14.76
C GLU A 51 -8.76 -11.65 15.56
N ARG A 52 -8.87 -12.97 15.76
CA ARG A 52 -7.84 -13.76 16.45
C ARG A 52 -6.50 -13.72 15.72
N GLN A 53 -6.53 -13.82 14.40
CA GLN A 53 -5.32 -13.73 13.56
C GLN A 53 -4.71 -12.33 13.63
N ALA A 54 -5.54 -11.30 13.49
CA ALA A 54 -5.10 -9.91 13.60
C ALA A 54 -4.43 -9.63 14.96
N ALA A 55 -5.08 -10.04 16.05
CA ALA A 55 -4.56 -9.88 17.40
C ALA A 55 -3.23 -10.65 17.61
N GLN A 56 -3.13 -11.88 17.07
CA GLN A 56 -1.91 -12.67 17.13
C GLN A 56 -0.76 -11.98 16.38
N TRP A 57 -1.01 -11.41 15.21
CA TRP A 57 0.02 -10.71 14.43
C TRP A 57 0.48 -9.44 15.14
N ILE A 58 -0.44 -8.66 15.72
CA ILE A 58 -0.09 -7.52 16.56
C ILE A 58 0.78 -7.93 17.75
N ALA A 59 0.42 -9.01 18.46
CA ALA A 59 1.22 -9.52 19.58
C ALA A 59 2.62 -9.99 19.16
N GLN A 60 2.80 -10.40 17.90
CA GLN A 60 4.09 -10.80 17.31
C GLN A 60 4.88 -9.64 16.70
N GLY A 61 4.40 -8.39 16.81
CA GLY A 61 5.01 -7.24 16.16
C GLY A 61 4.86 -7.21 14.63
N LYS A 62 3.98 -8.05 14.06
CA LYS A 62 3.72 -8.17 12.62
C LYS A 62 2.68 -7.17 12.11
N ARG A 63 2.82 -5.91 12.51
CA ARG A 63 1.87 -4.83 12.19
C ARG A 63 1.83 -4.56 10.68
N ASP A 64 2.99 -4.43 10.06
CA ASP A 64 3.11 -4.12 8.64
C ASP A 64 2.50 -5.21 7.76
N GLN A 65 2.71 -6.48 8.12
CA GLN A 65 2.08 -7.61 7.43
C GLN A 65 0.55 -7.55 7.59
N LEU A 66 0.04 -7.21 8.78
CA LEU A 66 -1.40 -7.08 9.00
C LEU A 66 -2.00 -5.96 8.15
N ILE A 67 -1.36 -4.79 8.11
CA ILE A 67 -1.79 -3.66 7.26
C ILE A 67 -1.79 -4.08 5.79
N SER A 68 -0.73 -4.75 5.32
CA SER A 68 -0.66 -5.26 3.95
C SER A 68 -1.84 -6.19 3.62
N LEU A 69 -2.14 -7.14 4.51
CA LEU A 69 -3.27 -8.05 4.37
C LEU A 69 -4.62 -7.31 4.37
N LEU A 70 -4.79 -6.29 5.21
CA LEU A 70 -6.01 -5.47 5.23
C LEU A 70 -6.20 -4.69 3.92
N ILE A 71 -5.12 -4.17 3.35
CA ILE A 71 -5.14 -3.53 2.03
C ILE A 71 -5.55 -4.53 0.95
N ASP A 72 -5.03 -5.76 0.97
CA ASP A 72 -5.45 -6.83 0.05
C ASP A 72 -6.96 -7.06 0.13
N ARG A 73 -7.54 -7.09 1.33
CA ARG A 73 -8.98 -7.27 1.54
C ARG A 73 -9.80 -6.11 0.98
N VAL A 74 -9.31 -4.88 1.12
CA VAL A 74 -9.95 -3.68 0.53
C VAL A 74 -9.89 -3.74 -1.00
N GLU A 75 -8.75 -4.08 -1.58
CA GLU A 75 -8.59 -4.18 -3.03
C GLU A 75 -9.46 -5.28 -3.62
N GLU A 76 -9.54 -6.44 -2.97
CA GLU A 76 -10.43 -7.54 -3.37
C GLU A 76 -11.90 -7.11 -3.34
N ALA A 77 -12.34 -6.47 -2.26
CA ALA A 77 -13.69 -5.92 -2.15
C ALA A 77 -13.98 -4.82 -3.20
N GLY A 78 -12.93 -4.16 -3.68
CA GLY A 78 -13.01 -3.10 -4.67
C GLY A 78 -13.07 -3.56 -6.13
N LYS A 79 -12.91 -4.86 -6.42
CA LYS A 79 -13.01 -5.38 -7.79
C LYS A 79 -14.43 -5.22 -8.34
N GLY A 80 -14.56 -4.51 -9.45
CA GLY A 80 -15.84 -4.33 -10.14
C GLY A 80 -16.80 -3.32 -9.52
N VAL A 81 -16.36 -2.57 -8.50
CA VAL A 81 -17.14 -1.52 -7.83
C VAL A 81 -16.46 -0.16 -7.91
N ASP A 82 -17.24 0.91 -7.81
CA ASP A 82 -16.75 2.28 -7.84
C ASP A 82 -16.20 2.72 -6.48
N VAL A 83 -16.88 2.33 -5.40
CA VAL A 83 -16.55 2.71 -4.01
C VAL A 83 -16.57 1.50 -3.07
N VAL A 84 -15.57 1.41 -2.20
CA VAL A 84 -15.59 0.53 -1.03
C VAL A 84 -15.88 1.35 0.23
N VAL A 85 -16.99 1.01 0.90
CA VAL A 85 -17.40 1.58 2.18
C VAL A 85 -16.83 0.69 3.29
N ILE A 86 -15.84 1.21 4.00
CA ILE A 86 -15.05 0.48 4.98
C ILE A 86 -15.59 0.80 6.39
N ARG A 87 -16.08 -0.24 7.07
CA ARG A 87 -16.40 -0.18 8.50
C ARG A 87 -15.11 -0.14 9.33
N PRO A 88 -15.11 0.51 10.50
CA PRO A 88 -13.92 0.58 11.33
C PRO A 88 -13.56 -0.81 11.87
N ILE A 89 -12.26 -1.07 11.99
CA ILE A 89 -11.72 -2.11 12.86
C ILE A 89 -12.14 -1.76 14.27
N LYS A 90 -12.77 -2.73 14.95
CA LYS A 90 -13.36 -2.53 16.27
C LYS A 90 -12.28 -2.65 17.35
N ALA A 91 -12.34 -1.75 18.32
CA ALA A 91 -11.55 -1.89 19.52
C ALA A 91 -12.11 -3.07 20.33
N SER A 92 -11.24 -4.01 20.68
CA SER A 92 -11.58 -5.14 21.55
C SER A 92 -10.47 -5.37 22.56
N GLY A 93 -10.71 -6.26 23.53
CA GLY A 93 -9.66 -6.66 24.46
C GLY A 93 -8.40 -7.18 23.76
N ALA A 94 -8.56 -7.78 22.58
CA ALA A 94 -7.49 -8.33 21.75
C ALA A 94 -6.90 -7.32 20.74
N LEU A 95 -7.67 -6.33 20.30
CA LEU A 95 -7.25 -5.28 19.36
C LEU A 95 -7.40 -3.89 19.98
N ARG A 96 -6.57 -3.60 21.00
CA ARG A 96 -6.57 -2.28 21.67
C ARG A 96 -6.10 -1.14 20.78
N CYS A 97 -5.28 -1.45 19.76
CA CYS A 97 -4.74 -0.49 18.80
C CYS A 97 -5.62 -0.28 17.56
N ALA A 98 -6.91 -0.65 17.61
CA ALA A 98 -7.81 -0.58 16.45
C ALA A 98 -7.91 0.83 15.84
N TYR A 99 -7.87 1.89 16.65
CA TYR A 99 -7.87 3.27 16.16
C TYR A 99 -6.67 3.55 15.24
N ASP A 100 -5.46 3.23 15.72
CA ASP A 100 -4.24 3.42 14.94
C ASP A 100 -4.25 2.57 13.67
N LEU A 101 -4.77 1.34 13.74
CA LEU A 101 -4.93 0.49 12.55
C LEU A 101 -5.90 1.07 11.53
N ASN A 102 -7.00 1.69 11.97
CA ASN A 102 -7.92 2.39 11.06
C ASN A 102 -7.26 3.60 10.39
N VAL A 103 -6.52 4.41 11.15
CA VAL A 103 -5.77 5.56 10.63
C VAL A 103 -4.71 5.10 9.62
N GLU A 104 -3.95 4.07 9.97
CA GLU A 104 -2.89 3.52 9.13
C GLU A 104 -3.46 2.87 7.86
N LEU A 105 -4.56 2.12 7.96
CA LEU A 105 -5.25 1.56 6.80
C LEU A 105 -5.76 2.68 5.89
N ALA A 106 -6.44 3.69 6.44
CA ALA A 106 -6.98 4.82 5.67
C ALA A 106 -5.88 5.56 4.90
N LYS A 107 -4.73 5.81 5.55
CA LYS A 107 -3.55 6.41 4.92
C LYS A 107 -3.07 5.56 3.75
N ASN A 108 -2.90 4.26 3.95
CA ASN A 108 -2.27 3.40 2.95
C ASN A 108 -3.14 3.12 1.72
N ILE A 109 -4.46 3.23 1.84
CA ILE A 109 -5.39 3.07 0.70
C ILE A 109 -5.85 4.39 0.10
N ASP A 110 -5.48 5.54 0.70
CA ASP A 110 -6.02 6.87 0.37
C ASP A 110 -7.56 6.85 0.45
N ALA A 111 -8.06 6.42 1.61
CA ALA A 111 -9.49 6.48 1.91
C ALA A 111 -9.87 7.88 2.40
N ALA A 112 -11.02 8.37 1.93
CA ALA A 112 -11.70 9.47 2.60
C ALA A 112 -12.14 9.00 4.00
N VAL A 113 -11.88 9.82 5.02
CA VAL A 113 -12.32 9.52 6.39
C VAL A 113 -13.63 10.24 6.65
N LEU A 114 -14.62 9.49 7.14
CA LEU A 114 -15.93 10.00 7.52
C LEU A 114 -16.16 9.80 9.02
N PRO A 115 -15.84 10.80 9.86
CA PRO A 115 -16.15 10.78 11.28
C PRO A 115 -17.66 10.80 11.50
N ALA A 116 -18.15 9.94 12.41
CA ALA A 116 -19.53 9.99 12.86
C ALA A 116 -19.63 10.74 14.19
N ILE A 117 -20.35 11.85 14.18
CA ILE A 117 -20.52 12.74 15.32
C ILE A 117 -21.94 12.60 15.87
N CYS A 118 -22.04 12.18 17.13
CA CYS A 118 -23.31 12.12 17.85
C CYS A 118 -23.78 13.53 18.20
N ALA A 119 -24.98 13.88 17.74
CA ALA A 119 -25.63 15.16 18.00
C ALA A 119 -26.68 15.08 19.14
N ASP A 120 -26.94 13.88 19.66
CA ASP A 120 -28.00 13.67 20.65
C ASP A 120 -27.68 14.44 21.95
N ASN A 121 -28.66 15.22 22.42
CA ASN A 121 -28.57 16.03 23.65
C ASN A 121 -27.43 17.07 23.65
N LYS A 122 -27.02 17.57 22.47
CA LYS A 122 -26.02 18.63 22.33
C LYS A 122 -26.61 19.88 21.70
N SER A 123 -26.07 21.03 22.09
CA SER A 123 -26.31 22.31 21.42
C SER A 123 -25.61 22.37 20.06
N ASP A 124 -26.03 23.31 19.23
CA ASP A 124 -25.45 23.50 17.90
C ASP A 124 -23.95 23.82 17.98
N ASP A 125 -23.51 24.57 19.00
CA ASP A 125 -22.10 24.92 19.20
C ASP A 125 -21.25 23.73 19.64
N GLU A 126 -21.76 22.89 20.55
CA GLU A 126 -21.07 21.65 20.95
C GLU A 126 -20.88 20.69 19.77
N ILE A 127 -21.88 20.57 18.88
CA ILE A 127 -21.79 19.72 17.68
C ILE A 127 -20.72 20.26 16.72
N VAL A 128 -20.68 21.58 16.53
CA VAL A 128 -19.67 22.23 15.67
C VAL A 128 -18.27 22.04 16.24
N GLU A 129 -18.10 22.21 17.56
CA GLU A 129 -16.83 21.99 18.23
C GLU A 129 -16.35 20.53 18.12
N ASP A 130 -17.26 19.56 18.26
CA ASP A 130 -16.94 18.14 18.05
C ASP A 130 -16.51 17.85 16.60
N ILE A 131 -17.16 18.47 15.62
CA ILE A 131 -16.80 18.33 14.19
C ILE A 131 -15.39 18.90 13.97
N HIS A 132 -15.12 20.11 14.45
CA HIS A 132 -13.80 20.75 14.32
C HIS A 132 -12.72 19.96 15.04
N THR A 133 -13.01 19.43 16.22
CA THR A 133 -12.11 18.58 16.98
C THR A 133 -11.77 17.32 16.20
N ALA A 134 -12.78 16.62 15.68
CA ALA A 134 -12.56 15.42 14.87
C ALA A 134 -11.72 15.72 13.63
N ILE A 135 -12.02 16.80 12.91
CA ILE A 135 -11.24 17.23 11.74
C ILE A 135 -9.79 17.54 12.14
N GLY A 136 -9.57 18.28 13.21
CA GLY A 136 -8.25 18.61 13.73
C GLY A 136 -7.42 17.36 14.08
N VAL A 137 -8.04 16.37 14.73
CA VAL A 137 -7.39 15.10 15.08
C VAL A 137 -6.95 14.34 13.82
N PHE A 138 -7.81 14.23 12.80
CA PHE A 138 -7.44 13.53 11.56
C PHE A 138 -6.44 14.32 10.72
N ALA A 139 -6.55 15.65 10.69
CA ALA A 139 -5.61 16.52 10.00
C ALA A 139 -4.19 16.42 10.59
N GLN A 140 -4.04 16.34 11.92
CA GLN A 140 -2.75 16.08 12.58
C GLN A 140 -2.16 14.71 12.18
N GLN A 141 -3.03 13.76 11.87
CA GLN A 141 -2.63 12.47 11.33
C GLN A 141 -2.36 12.52 9.82
N GLY A 142 -2.56 13.63 9.12
CA GLY A 142 -2.40 13.72 7.67
C GLY A 142 -3.54 13.09 6.87
N LEU A 143 -4.72 12.92 7.49
CA LEU A 143 -5.95 12.47 6.85
C LEU A 143 -6.88 13.67 6.67
N ALA A 144 -7.26 13.95 5.43
CA ALA A 144 -8.21 15.00 5.12
C ALA A 144 -9.65 14.52 5.38
N VAL A 145 -10.44 15.36 6.05
CA VAL A 145 -11.86 15.12 6.32
C VAL A 145 -12.66 16.18 5.58
N HIS A 146 -13.40 15.75 4.55
CA HIS A 146 -14.25 16.63 3.76
C HIS A 146 -15.74 16.41 4.02
N ALA A 147 -16.07 15.38 4.81
CA ALA A 147 -17.42 15.08 5.20
C ALA A 147 -17.48 14.51 6.61
N VAL A 148 -18.61 14.71 7.29
CA VAL A 148 -18.94 14.09 8.58
C VAL A 148 -20.34 13.49 8.53
N ALA A 149 -20.57 12.41 9.27
CA ALA A 149 -21.90 11.83 9.48
C ALA A 149 -22.46 12.37 10.81
N SER A 150 -23.51 13.18 10.77
CA SER A 150 -24.11 13.72 12.00
C SER A 150 -25.63 13.91 11.89
N GLY A 151 -26.33 13.65 13.00
CA GLY A 151 -27.77 13.82 13.15
C GLY A 151 -28.23 15.26 13.40
N CYS A 152 -27.46 16.28 12.99
CA CYS A 152 -27.71 17.67 13.35
C CYS A 152 -28.79 18.38 12.50
N ASN A 153 -29.14 19.60 12.91
CA ASN A 153 -30.13 20.44 12.23
C ASN A 153 -29.55 21.16 11.00
N ASP A 154 -30.39 21.86 10.23
CA ASP A 154 -29.96 22.59 9.02
C ASP A 154 -29.05 23.79 9.31
N ALA A 155 -29.12 24.37 10.51
CA ALA A 155 -28.28 25.50 10.90
C ALA A 155 -26.81 25.08 11.03
N VAL A 156 -26.54 23.96 11.71
CA VAL A 156 -25.19 23.37 11.79
C VAL A 156 -24.69 22.98 10.40
N VAL A 157 -25.55 22.42 9.55
CA VAL A 157 -25.18 22.04 8.17
C VAL A 157 -24.78 23.25 7.33
N ALA A 158 -25.52 24.36 7.45
CA ALA A 158 -25.18 25.61 6.75
C ALA A 158 -23.82 26.16 7.19
N ARG A 159 -23.53 26.16 8.50
CA ARG A 159 -22.22 26.57 9.05
C ARG A 159 -21.07 25.72 8.48
N MET A 160 -21.23 24.40 8.46
CA MET A 160 -20.20 23.49 7.94
C MET A 160 -19.99 23.63 6.43
N ALA A 161 -21.05 23.96 5.68
CA ALA A 161 -20.96 24.19 4.25
C ALA A 161 -20.10 25.44 3.89
N GLU A 162 -20.10 26.49 4.72
CA GLU A 162 -19.23 27.67 4.55
C GLU A 162 -17.74 27.30 4.63
N GLU A 163 -17.42 26.31 5.46
CA GLU A 163 -16.08 25.74 5.62
C GLU A 163 -15.78 24.60 4.62
N LYS A 164 -16.68 24.34 3.67
CA LYS A 164 -16.60 23.25 2.67
C LYS A 164 -16.56 21.84 3.29
N ILE A 165 -17.20 21.67 4.45
CA ILE A 165 -17.37 20.38 5.12
C ILE A 165 -18.79 19.88 4.82
N ALA A 166 -18.89 18.76 4.12
CA ALA A 166 -20.19 18.13 3.85
C ALA A 166 -20.75 17.44 5.10
N VAL A 167 -22.03 17.66 5.41
CA VAL A 167 -22.71 16.95 6.51
C VAL A 167 -23.68 15.93 5.95
N PHE A 168 -23.34 14.66 6.14
CA PHE A 168 -24.17 13.51 5.80
C PHE A 168 -25.14 13.19 6.94
N GLN A 169 -26.43 13.11 6.63
CA GLN A 169 -27.49 12.75 7.60
C GLN A 169 -28.52 11.84 6.91
N PRO A 170 -28.29 10.52 6.85
CA PRO A 170 -29.25 9.62 6.23
C PRO A 170 -30.54 9.53 7.08
N PRO A 171 -31.72 9.44 6.45
CA PRO A 171 -31.97 9.43 5.01
C PRO A 171 -32.12 10.83 4.38
N LYS A 172 -32.10 11.91 5.18
CA LYS A 172 -32.40 13.29 4.72
C LYS A 172 -31.39 13.83 3.71
N ARG A 173 -30.10 13.53 3.91
CA ARG A 173 -28.98 14.03 3.10
C ARG A 173 -28.04 12.88 2.81
N ASN A 174 -27.82 12.59 1.53
CA ASN A 174 -26.91 11.54 1.07
C ASN A 174 -25.50 12.09 0.87
N LEU A 175 -24.49 11.26 1.16
CA LEU A 175 -23.10 11.55 0.84
C LEU A 175 -22.93 11.55 -0.68
N LYS A 176 -22.37 12.62 -1.25
CA LYS A 176 -22.13 12.66 -2.70
C LYS A 176 -20.81 11.97 -3.01
N PHE A 177 -20.74 11.36 -4.18
CA PHE A 177 -19.50 10.73 -4.64
C PHE A 177 -18.33 11.73 -4.71
N ASP A 178 -18.60 12.98 -5.10
CA ASP A 178 -17.57 14.03 -5.20
C ASP A 178 -16.95 14.38 -3.83
N ASP A 179 -17.73 14.30 -2.74
CA ASP A 179 -17.23 14.53 -1.37
C ASP A 179 -16.25 13.42 -0.93
N ILE A 180 -16.37 12.22 -1.52
CA ILE A 180 -15.45 11.09 -1.30
C ILE A 180 -14.20 11.22 -2.19
N VAL A 181 -14.38 11.71 -3.41
CA VAL A 181 -13.30 11.82 -4.41
C VAL A 181 -12.37 13.00 -4.14
N ALA A 182 -12.82 13.99 -3.36
CA ALA A 182 -12.03 15.15 -2.93
C ALA A 182 -10.74 14.84 -2.13
N SER A 183 -10.33 13.57 -2.04
CA SER A 183 -9.07 13.17 -1.42
C SER A 183 -7.85 13.53 -2.29
N SER A 184 -6.79 13.95 -1.58
CA SER A 184 -5.49 14.48 -2.04
C SER A 184 -4.88 13.85 -3.31
N ASN A 185 -4.14 14.65 -4.09
CA ASN A 185 -3.28 14.18 -5.20
C ASN A 185 -2.05 13.37 -4.72
N VAL A 186 -1.91 13.13 -3.42
CA VAL A 186 -0.78 12.40 -2.84
C VAL A 186 -1.08 10.90 -2.84
N VAL A 187 -0.28 10.13 -3.58
CA VAL A 187 -0.34 8.67 -3.54
C VAL A 187 0.44 8.17 -2.31
N PRO A 188 -0.18 7.41 -1.39
CA PRO A 188 0.51 6.84 -0.24
C PRO A 188 1.66 5.92 -0.66
N PRO A 189 2.79 5.88 0.08
CA PRO A 189 3.94 5.05 -0.28
C PRO A 189 3.60 3.57 -0.54
N VAL A 190 2.77 2.95 0.31
CA VAL A 190 2.37 1.54 0.12
C VAL A 190 1.54 1.34 -1.16
N LYS A 191 0.59 2.24 -1.44
CA LYS A 191 -0.20 2.21 -2.68
C LYS A 191 0.68 2.39 -3.92
N PHE A 192 1.66 3.28 -3.83
CA PHE A 192 2.64 3.50 -4.89
C PHE A 192 3.54 2.27 -5.11
N MET A 193 4.07 1.67 -4.04
CA MET A 193 4.87 0.45 -4.12
C MET A 193 4.09 -0.72 -4.72
N ARG A 194 2.85 -0.94 -4.30
CA ARG A 194 1.96 -1.95 -4.88
C ARG A 194 1.69 -1.70 -6.37
N PHE A 195 1.48 -0.43 -6.75
CA PHE A 195 1.35 -0.04 -8.17
C PHE A 195 2.61 -0.41 -8.98
N LEU A 196 3.81 -0.12 -8.45
CA LEU A 196 5.06 -0.50 -9.10
C LEU A 196 5.21 -2.02 -9.21
N HIS A 197 4.87 -2.77 -8.16
CA HIS A 197 4.93 -4.24 -8.17
C HIS A 197 3.96 -4.83 -9.22
N ALA A 198 2.73 -4.30 -9.30
CA ALA A 198 1.77 -4.73 -10.32
C ALA A 198 2.28 -4.45 -11.75
N LYS A 199 2.92 -3.30 -11.97
CA LYS A 199 3.55 -2.96 -13.25
C LYS A 199 4.73 -3.87 -13.57
N ALA A 200 5.57 -4.18 -12.59
CA ALA A 200 6.71 -5.08 -12.73
C ALA A 200 6.26 -6.49 -13.14
N ARG A 201 5.23 -7.05 -12.47
CA ARG A 201 4.66 -8.37 -12.82
C ARG A 201 4.13 -8.44 -14.25
N GLN A 202 3.46 -7.39 -14.71
CA GLN A 202 2.90 -7.33 -16.07
C GLN A 202 3.98 -7.29 -17.16
N ASN A 203 5.16 -6.77 -16.84
CA ASN A 203 6.26 -6.62 -17.79
C ASN A 203 7.59 -6.95 -17.10
N LYS A 204 7.79 -8.23 -16.78
CA LYS A 204 8.97 -8.70 -16.04
C LYS A 204 10.25 -8.34 -16.79
N LYS A 205 10.98 -7.38 -16.23
CA LYS A 205 12.31 -6.99 -16.69
C LYS A 205 13.38 -7.82 -16.00
N THR A 206 14.54 -7.88 -16.63
CA THR A 206 15.75 -8.45 -16.02
C THR A 206 16.48 -7.34 -15.27
N ILE A 207 16.82 -7.56 -14.01
CA ILE A 207 17.61 -6.65 -13.18
C ILE A 207 18.95 -7.29 -12.87
N VAL A 208 20.02 -6.59 -13.21
CA VAL A 208 21.40 -7.02 -12.96
C VAL A 208 21.89 -6.37 -11.67
N LEU A 209 22.42 -7.18 -10.75
CA LEU A 209 22.88 -6.76 -9.43
C LEU A 209 24.39 -7.05 -9.29
N PRO A 210 25.26 -6.04 -9.51
CA PRO A 210 26.72 -6.19 -9.44
C PRO A 210 27.26 -6.62 -8.07
N GLU A 211 26.53 -6.32 -7.00
CA GLU A 211 26.91 -6.54 -5.60
C GLU A 211 26.42 -7.92 -5.09
N GLY A 212 26.54 -8.97 -5.91
CA GLY A 212 25.91 -10.28 -5.67
C GLY A 212 26.33 -11.03 -4.39
N THR A 213 27.37 -10.57 -3.69
CA THR A 213 27.85 -11.15 -2.43
C THR A 213 27.43 -10.35 -1.19
N LEU A 214 26.70 -9.25 -1.34
CA LEU A 214 26.24 -8.46 -0.19
C LEU A 214 24.92 -8.98 0.37
N ASP A 215 24.86 -9.16 1.69
CA ASP A 215 23.71 -9.65 2.45
C ASP A 215 22.38 -8.99 2.04
N ARG A 216 22.36 -7.65 1.98
CA ARG A 216 21.17 -6.87 1.64
C ARG A 216 20.68 -7.14 0.22
N VAL A 217 21.61 -7.38 -0.72
CA VAL A 217 21.32 -7.60 -2.14
C VAL A 217 20.79 -9.01 -2.34
N ILE A 218 21.39 -9.99 -1.67
CA ILE A 218 20.94 -11.38 -1.69
C ILE A 218 19.52 -11.51 -1.11
N LYS A 219 19.27 -10.89 0.05
CA LYS A 219 17.94 -10.86 0.67
C LYS A 219 16.89 -10.23 -0.24
N ALA A 220 17.21 -9.08 -0.84
CA ALA A 220 16.33 -8.42 -1.79
C ALA A 220 16.09 -9.27 -3.05
N ALA A 221 17.11 -9.91 -3.60
CA ALA A 221 16.99 -10.78 -4.76
C ALA A 221 16.05 -11.96 -4.48
N ALA A 222 16.21 -12.62 -3.33
CA ALA A 222 15.31 -13.71 -2.92
C ALA A 222 13.85 -13.22 -2.76
N GLU A 223 13.64 -12.08 -2.09
CA GLU A 223 12.29 -11.51 -1.90
C GLU A 223 11.63 -11.11 -3.23
N LEU A 224 12.37 -10.44 -4.11
CA LEU A 224 11.87 -10.02 -5.43
C LEU A 224 11.52 -11.23 -6.32
N HIS A 225 12.28 -12.32 -6.20
CA HIS A 225 12.01 -13.58 -6.89
C HIS A 225 10.77 -14.29 -6.32
N GLU A 226 10.67 -14.41 -4.99
CA GLU A 226 9.52 -15.03 -4.32
C GLU A 226 8.21 -14.29 -4.65
N GLN A 227 8.26 -12.96 -4.76
CA GLN A 227 7.12 -12.13 -5.16
C GLN A 227 6.84 -12.12 -6.67
N ASP A 228 7.65 -12.84 -7.46
CA ASP A 228 7.54 -13.01 -8.90
C ASP A 228 7.53 -11.67 -9.68
N LEU A 229 8.36 -10.71 -9.26
CA LEU A 229 8.32 -9.33 -9.78
C LEU A 229 9.21 -9.11 -11.00
N VAL A 230 10.40 -9.72 -11.01
CA VAL A 230 11.46 -9.46 -11.98
C VAL A 230 12.29 -10.73 -12.21
N ARG A 231 13.02 -10.79 -13.33
CA ARG A 231 14.13 -11.74 -13.51
C ARG A 231 15.39 -11.13 -12.92
N LEU A 232 16.23 -11.93 -12.29
CA LEU A 232 17.40 -11.45 -11.55
C LEU A 232 18.68 -12.10 -12.06
N VAL A 233 19.72 -11.29 -12.17
CA VAL A 233 21.09 -11.73 -12.41
C VAL A 233 21.98 -11.17 -11.32
N LEU A 234 22.64 -12.02 -10.55
CA LEU A 234 23.66 -11.64 -9.58
C LEU A 234 25.04 -11.76 -10.23
N ILE A 235 25.88 -10.73 -10.08
CA ILE A 235 27.27 -10.80 -10.56
C ILE A 235 28.20 -11.18 -9.42
N GLY A 236 28.95 -12.24 -9.61
CA GLY A 236 29.95 -12.72 -8.67
C GLY A 236 30.31 -14.18 -8.89
N LYS A 237 31.34 -14.64 -8.20
CA LYS A 237 31.73 -16.04 -8.22
C LYS A 237 30.64 -16.88 -7.55
N LYS A 238 30.16 -17.91 -8.25
CA LYS A 238 29.02 -18.73 -7.83
C LYS A 238 29.15 -19.26 -6.39
N ASP A 239 30.30 -19.81 -6.04
CA ASP A 239 30.53 -20.37 -4.70
C ASP A 239 30.46 -19.31 -3.59
N GLU A 240 30.95 -18.09 -3.87
CA GLU A 240 30.95 -16.97 -2.91
C GLU A 240 29.52 -16.44 -2.69
N VAL A 241 28.77 -16.23 -3.78
CA VAL A 241 27.36 -15.78 -3.71
C VAL A 241 26.52 -16.78 -2.92
N LEU A 242 26.66 -18.07 -3.20
CA LEU A 242 25.94 -19.12 -2.49
C LEU A 242 26.38 -19.26 -1.02
N ALA A 243 27.66 -19.00 -0.71
CA ALA A 243 28.14 -18.97 0.67
C ALA A 243 27.51 -17.81 1.45
N SER A 244 27.55 -16.59 0.91
CA SER A 244 26.91 -15.41 1.53
C SER A 244 25.40 -15.60 1.71
N ALA A 245 24.72 -16.26 0.77
CA ALA A 245 23.30 -16.59 0.92
C ALA A 245 23.04 -17.50 2.11
N ARG A 246 23.84 -18.56 2.27
CA ARG A 246 23.76 -19.47 3.43
C ARG A 246 24.03 -18.74 4.75
N GLU A 247 25.04 -17.88 4.80
CA GLU A 247 25.38 -17.07 5.98
C GLU A 247 24.22 -16.13 6.39
N CYS A 248 23.48 -15.61 5.41
CA CYS A 248 22.31 -14.78 5.63
C CYS A 248 21.01 -15.54 5.94
N GLY A 249 21.03 -16.88 5.95
CA GLY A 249 19.84 -17.71 6.13
C GLY A 249 18.89 -17.70 4.92
N VAL A 250 19.39 -17.38 3.73
CA VAL A 250 18.61 -17.30 2.48
C VAL A 250 18.99 -18.46 1.56
N THR A 251 18.00 -19.12 0.97
CA THR A 251 18.22 -20.07 -0.14
C THR A 251 17.85 -19.36 -1.44
N LEU A 252 18.83 -19.16 -2.31
CA LEU A 252 18.58 -18.60 -3.65
C LEU A 252 17.97 -19.69 -4.54
N SER A 253 16.93 -19.31 -5.30
CA SER A 253 16.33 -20.18 -6.31
C SER A 253 17.31 -20.42 -7.46
N ASP A 254 17.25 -21.60 -8.08
CA ASP A 254 18.02 -21.93 -9.28
C ASP A 254 17.63 -21.05 -10.48
N ASP A 255 16.46 -20.41 -10.45
CA ASP A 255 16.00 -19.46 -11.46
C ASP A 255 16.71 -18.09 -11.39
N ILE A 256 17.45 -17.81 -10.30
CA ILE A 256 18.27 -16.61 -10.17
C ILE A 256 19.63 -16.89 -10.81
N GLU A 257 19.90 -16.23 -11.93
CA GLU A 257 21.15 -16.39 -12.66
C GLU A 257 22.32 -15.80 -11.87
N ILE A 258 23.44 -16.52 -11.81
CA ILE A 258 24.68 -16.03 -11.21
C ILE A 258 25.77 -16.05 -12.28
N VAL A 259 26.32 -14.87 -12.59
CA VAL A 259 27.31 -14.67 -13.64
C VAL A 259 28.63 -14.22 -13.01
N ASP A 260 29.71 -14.92 -13.34
CA ASP A 260 31.08 -14.50 -13.01
C ASP A 260 31.71 -13.87 -14.26
N PRO A 261 32.04 -12.56 -14.24
CA PRO A 261 32.68 -11.88 -15.37
C PRO A 261 33.90 -12.61 -15.91
N LYS A 262 34.70 -13.25 -15.03
CA LYS A 262 35.96 -13.89 -15.41
C LYS A 262 35.77 -15.14 -16.27
N THR A 263 34.60 -15.75 -16.22
CA THR A 263 34.30 -16.99 -16.95
C THR A 263 33.16 -16.82 -17.96
N ASP A 264 32.55 -15.63 -18.03
CA ASP A 264 31.43 -15.38 -18.91
C ASP A 264 31.89 -15.29 -20.38
N PRO A 265 31.24 -16.01 -21.31
CA PRO A 265 31.64 -16.04 -22.72
C PRO A 265 31.47 -14.67 -23.41
N ASN A 266 30.68 -13.75 -22.87
CA ASN A 266 30.48 -12.43 -23.46
C ASN A 266 31.53 -11.40 -23.02
N PHE A 267 32.50 -11.77 -22.17
CA PHE A 267 33.50 -10.85 -21.63
C PHE A 267 34.25 -10.07 -22.72
N GLU A 268 34.80 -10.77 -23.72
CA GLU A 268 35.56 -10.12 -24.80
C GLU A 268 34.68 -9.21 -25.65
N ASP A 269 33.45 -9.64 -25.93
CA ASP A 269 32.49 -8.89 -26.72
C ASP A 269 32.02 -7.61 -26.00
N TYR A 270 31.79 -7.67 -24.69
CA TYR A 270 31.50 -6.50 -23.85
C TYR A 270 32.70 -5.56 -23.76
N ALA A 271 33.92 -6.09 -23.58
CA ALA A 271 35.15 -5.29 -23.54
C ALA A 271 35.38 -4.54 -24.86
N ASN A 272 35.23 -5.23 -25.99
CA ASN A 272 35.34 -4.63 -27.32
C ASN A 272 34.26 -3.56 -27.55
N THR A 273 33.02 -3.83 -27.15
CA THR A 273 31.93 -2.86 -27.24
C THR A 273 32.24 -1.61 -26.40
N LEU A 274 32.74 -1.78 -25.17
CA LEU A 274 33.13 -0.67 -24.30
C LEU A 274 34.28 0.16 -24.90
N TYR A 275 35.27 -0.50 -25.50
CA TYR A 275 36.35 0.18 -26.23
C TYR A 275 35.80 1.02 -27.37
N GLU A 276 34.98 0.45 -28.25
CA GLU A 276 34.40 1.16 -29.40
C GLU A 276 33.58 2.39 -28.98
N LEU A 277 32.79 2.27 -27.92
CA LEU A 277 32.01 3.37 -27.36
C LEU A 277 32.87 4.52 -26.80
N ARG A 278 34.11 4.23 -26.38
CA ARG A 278 34.96 5.18 -25.63
C ARG A 278 36.30 5.49 -26.28
N LYS A 279 36.63 4.93 -27.45
CA LYS A 279 37.91 5.16 -28.15
C LYS A 279 38.20 6.64 -28.41
N ALA A 280 37.16 7.43 -28.72
CA ALA A 280 37.28 8.88 -28.92
C ALA A 280 37.68 9.65 -27.64
N LYS A 281 37.54 9.04 -26.46
CA LYS A 281 37.94 9.58 -25.15
C LYS A 281 39.29 9.01 -24.67
N GLY A 282 40.06 8.38 -25.56
CA GLY A 282 41.37 7.80 -25.24
C GLY A 282 41.31 6.42 -24.57
N MET A 283 40.18 5.71 -24.64
CA MET A 283 40.10 4.33 -24.16
C MET A 283 40.98 3.41 -25.01
N THR A 284 41.76 2.53 -24.38
CA THR A 284 42.51 1.45 -25.07
C THR A 284 41.80 0.11 -24.88
N PRO A 285 42.03 -0.88 -25.77
CA PRO A 285 41.46 -2.22 -25.62
C PRO A 285 41.82 -2.88 -24.28
N GLU A 286 43.07 -2.74 -23.83
CA GLU A 286 43.55 -3.30 -22.56
C GLU A 286 42.82 -2.68 -21.37
N LYS A 287 42.59 -1.36 -21.42
CA LYS A 287 41.86 -0.68 -20.35
C LYS A 287 40.38 -1.08 -20.33
N ALA A 288 39.78 -1.30 -21.49
CA ALA A 288 38.40 -1.77 -21.59
C ALA A 288 38.25 -3.20 -21.05
N ALA A 289 39.18 -4.10 -21.37
CA ALA A 289 39.22 -5.45 -20.81
C ALA A 289 39.39 -5.42 -19.28
N GLN A 290 40.31 -4.59 -18.76
CA GLN A 290 40.48 -4.44 -17.31
C GLN A 290 39.19 -3.95 -16.62
N LEU A 291 38.46 -3.03 -17.25
CA LEU A 291 37.18 -2.55 -16.70
C LEU A 291 36.08 -3.62 -16.77
N MET A 292 36.12 -4.56 -17.72
CA MET A 292 35.17 -5.68 -17.73
C MET A 292 35.35 -6.67 -16.57
N GLU A 293 36.49 -6.66 -15.89
CA GLU A 293 36.64 -7.42 -14.64
C GLU A 293 35.87 -6.79 -13.47
N ASP A 294 35.56 -5.48 -13.55
CA ASP A 294 34.75 -4.80 -12.54
C ASP A 294 33.26 -5.15 -12.73
N LYS A 295 32.65 -5.67 -11.65
CA LYS A 295 31.26 -6.14 -11.67
C LYS A 295 30.27 -5.06 -12.10
N THR A 296 30.53 -3.80 -11.76
CA THR A 296 29.63 -2.67 -12.08
C THR A 296 29.71 -2.34 -13.56
N PHE A 297 30.92 -2.27 -14.12
CA PHE A 297 31.11 -2.07 -15.56
C PHE A 297 30.55 -3.25 -16.37
N PHE A 298 30.84 -4.49 -15.95
CA PHE A 298 30.29 -5.68 -16.59
C PHE A 298 28.76 -5.67 -16.58
N GLY A 299 28.14 -5.43 -15.42
CA GLY A 299 26.68 -5.33 -15.32
C GLY A 299 26.09 -4.19 -16.14
N THR A 300 26.80 -3.09 -16.29
CA THR A 300 26.37 -1.99 -17.18
C THR A 300 26.36 -2.43 -18.64
N MET A 301 27.35 -3.21 -19.09
CA MET A 301 27.40 -3.72 -20.46
C MET A 301 26.34 -4.79 -20.73
N MET A 302 26.01 -5.63 -19.75
CA MET A 302 24.88 -6.58 -19.83
C MET A 302 23.53 -5.88 -20.06
N VAL A 303 23.35 -4.67 -19.50
CA VAL A 303 22.13 -3.88 -19.69
C VAL A 303 22.13 -3.14 -21.03
N TYR A 304 23.30 -2.74 -21.51
CA TYR A 304 23.45 -1.98 -22.74
C TYR A 304 23.20 -2.83 -24.01
N LYS A 305 23.65 -4.09 -24.00
CA LYS A 305 23.65 -4.97 -25.16
C LYS A 305 22.42 -5.89 -25.17
#